data_AF-A0A6I0JMA2-F1
#
_entry.id   AF-A0A6I0JMA2-F1
#
_cell.length_a   1.000
_cell.length_b   1.000
_cell.length_c   1.000
_cell.angle_alpha   90.00
_cell.angle_beta   90.00
_cell.angle_gamma   90.00
#
_symmetry.space_group_name_H-M   'P 1'
#
loop_
_entity.id
_entity.type
_entity.pdbx_description
1 polymer ?
#
loop_
_entity_poly.entity_id
_entity_poly.type
_entity_poly.pdbx_seq_one_letter_code
_entity_poly.pdbx_strand_id
1 'polypeptide(L)'
;MAKLENKTKENPKLEQNKLSDGRISLYLEYYLGREEKPVLDENGNQVYYDSGKMQGKPKFAVKHNRRKENLSLYLIDKPRTPAERQQNKETLELATKIRAEREQEFKESMLGYRLKKDRTVNFLDYFQAYINSYTKKDIRMVQIALSRFKDFLKEQYPMNEFSIKPELITKEMMEQFVAYLQSRSVGEGAKSIYQRFKKVIRYAIDHDVMLKD
;
A
#
# COMPACT_ATOMS: atom_id res chain seq x y z
N MET A 1 16.38 32.87 -12.58
CA MET A 1 15.12 32.29 -12.05
C MET A 1 15.42 30.87 -11.62
N ALA A 2 15.03 30.48 -10.41
CA ALA A 2 15.05 29.06 -10.04
C ALA A 2 13.96 28.37 -10.89
N LYS A 3 14.38 27.61 -11.90
CA LYS A 3 13.46 26.95 -12.84
C LYS A 3 13.59 25.46 -12.59
N LEU A 4 12.49 24.83 -12.19
CA LEU A 4 12.43 23.39 -11.99
C LEU A 4 12.46 22.70 -13.36
N GLU A 5 13.32 21.69 -13.53
CA GLU A 5 13.31 20.83 -14.72
C GLU A 5 12.30 19.71 -14.53
N ASN A 6 11.09 19.88 -15.07
CA ASN A 6 10.05 18.85 -15.02
C ASN A 6 10.38 17.72 -16.00
N LYS A 7 10.77 16.53 -15.51
CA LYS A 7 10.93 15.36 -16.37
C LYS A 7 9.56 14.74 -16.65
N THR A 8 9.27 14.49 -17.93
CA THR A 8 7.93 14.19 -18.45
C THR A 8 7.32 12.87 -17.95
N LYS A 9 8.13 11.95 -17.41
CA LYS A 9 7.71 10.60 -16.99
C LYS A 9 7.55 10.42 -15.46
N GLU A 10 7.71 11.48 -14.67
CA GLU A 10 7.68 11.37 -13.20
C GLU A 10 6.24 11.43 -12.66
N ASN A 11 5.93 10.60 -11.67
CA ASN A 11 4.65 10.62 -10.94
C ASN A 11 4.91 10.18 -9.48
N PRO A 12 4.75 11.07 -8.48
CA PRO A 12 4.22 12.43 -8.58
C PRO A 12 5.18 13.42 -9.25
N LYS A 13 4.61 14.42 -9.92
CA LYS A 13 5.35 15.56 -10.49
C LYS A 13 5.58 16.61 -9.42
N LEU A 14 6.82 17.09 -9.29
CA LEU A 14 7.11 18.27 -8.50
C LEU A 14 6.77 19.51 -9.33
N GLU A 15 5.91 20.37 -8.80
CA GLU A 15 5.41 21.57 -9.45
C GLU A 15 5.52 22.76 -8.50
N GLN A 16 5.40 23.96 -9.06
CA GLN A 16 5.56 25.20 -8.33
C GLN A 16 4.39 26.14 -8.57
N ASN A 17 3.97 26.86 -7.53
CA ASN A 17 2.92 27.88 -7.62
C ASN A 17 3.44 29.21 -7.08
N LYS A 18 3.18 30.30 -7.80
CA LYS A 18 3.57 31.64 -7.38
C LYS A 18 2.52 32.19 -6.42
N LEU A 19 2.95 32.58 -5.23
CA LEU A 19 2.10 33.21 -4.23
C LEU A 19 2.07 34.72 -4.45
N SER A 20 1.02 35.37 -3.96
CA SER A 20 0.84 36.82 -4.04
C SER A 20 1.90 37.60 -3.25
N ASP A 21 2.56 36.96 -2.29
CA ASP A 21 3.63 37.54 -1.46
C ASP A 21 5.02 37.51 -2.14
N GLY A 22 5.12 37.00 -3.37
CA GLY A 22 6.38 36.90 -4.12
C GLY A 22 7.22 35.65 -3.80
N ARG A 23 6.70 34.74 -2.97
CA ARG A 23 7.29 33.41 -2.75
C ARG A 23 6.75 32.41 -3.77
N ILE A 24 7.46 31.31 -3.93
CA ILE A 24 7.05 30.18 -4.76
C ILE A 24 6.82 28.99 -3.84
N SER A 25 5.58 28.50 -3.74
CA SER A 25 5.28 27.26 -3.00
C SER A 25 5.52 26.03 -3.87
N LEU A 26 6.12 24.99 -3.31
CA LEU A 26 6.33 23.70 -3.97
C LEU A 26 5.23 22.70 -3.59
N TYR A 27 4.76 21.95 -4.58
CA TYR A 27 3.73 20.92 -4.39
C TYR A 27 3.97 19.71 -5.31
N LEU A 28 3.40 18.58 -4.93
CA LEU A 28 3.39 17.35 -5.71
C LEU A 28 2.02 17.19 -6.40
N GLU A 29 2.01 16.96 -7.72
CA GLU A 29 0.82 16.58 -8.48
C GLU A 29 0.88 15.09 -8.85
N TYR A 30 -0.04 14.31 -8.26
CA TYR A 30 -0.22 12.89 -8.52
C TYR A 30 -1.20 12.70 -9.68
N TYR A 31 -0.82 11.87 -10.65
CA TYR A 31 -1.72 11.38 -11.67
C TYR A 31 -2.26 10.01 -11.26
N LEU A 32 -3.56 9.92 -10.98
CA LEU A 32 -4.23 8.72 -10.48
C LEU A 32 -4.87 7.87 -11.58
N GLY A 33 -4.79 8.32 -12.84
CA GLY A 33 -5.40 7.66 -13.99
C GLY A 33 -6.40 8.56 -14.70
N ARG A 34 -7.22 7.95 -15.55
CA ARG A 34 -8.28 8.62 -16.29
C ARG A 34 -9.54 7.77 -16.30
N GLU A 35 -10.68 8.43 -16.20
CA GLU A 35 -11.99 7.84 -16.45
C GLU A 35 -12.36 8.14 -17.90
N GLU A 36 -12.82 7.12 -18.62
CA GLU A 36 -13.33 7.25 -19.99
C GLU A 36 -14.81 6.91 -19.96
N LYS A 37 -15.67 7.88 -20.31
CA LYS A 37 -17.11 7.64 -20.45
C LYS A 37 -17.48 7.66 -21.94
N PRO A 38 -18.20 6.65 -22.45
CA PRO A 38 -18.64 6.65 -23.84
C PRO A 38 -19.57 7.84 -24.07
N VAL A 39 -19.35 8.57 -25.16
CA VAL A 39 -20.28 9.61 -25.60
C VAL A 39 -21.39 8.92 -26.39
N LEU A 40 -22.63 9.05 -25.91
CA LEU A 40 -23.81 8.47 -26.53
C LEU A 40 -24.59 9.55 -27.29
N ASP A 41 -25.25 9.16 -28.38
CA ASP A 41 -26.20 10.00 -29.12
C ASP A 41 -27.60 10.00 -28.45
N GLU A 42 -28.55 10.74 -29.02
CA GLU A 42 -29.93 10.84 -28.52
C GLU A 42 -30.68 9.50 -28.48
N ASN A 43 -30.21 8.50 -29.24
CA ASN A 43 -30.77 7.16 -29.29
C ASN A 43 -30.03 6.17 -28.38
N GLY A 44 -29.03 6.63 -27.61
CA GLY A 44 -28.22 5.81 -26.70
C GLY A 44 -27.11 5.02 -27.38
N ASN A 45 -26.82 5.26 -28.67
CA ASN A 45 -25.74 4.59 -29.39
C ASN A 45 -24.42 5.34 -29.23
N GLN A 46 -23.31 4.60 -29.28
CA GLN A 46 -21.98 5.19 -29.13
C GLN A 46 -21.60 6.07 -30.33
N VAL A 47 -21.18 7.30 -30.06
CA VAL A 47 -20.74 8.25 -31.09
C VAL A 47 -19.32 7.91 -31.53
N TYR A 48 -19.05 7.97 -32.83
CA TYR A 48 -17.72 7.74 -33.40
C TYR A 48 -17.16 9.04 -33.96
N TYR A 49 -15.83 9.14 -34.06
CA TYR A 49 -15.21 10.25 -34.80
C TYR A 49 -15.51 10.09 -36.30
N ASP A 50 -16.04 11.15 -36.89
CA ASP A 50 -16.43 11.24 -38.30
C ASP A 50 -15.25 11.53 -39.24
N SER A 51 -14.18 12.13 -38.71
CA SER A 51 -13.07 12.69 -39.49
C SER A 51 -11.72 12.64 -38.76
N GLY A 52 -10.63 12.76 -39.52
CA GLY A 52 -9.26 12.84 -39.01
C GLY A 52 -8.63 11.48 -38.64
N LYS A 53 -7.47 11.51 -37.97
CA LYS A 53 -6.68 10.30 -37.63
C LYS A 53 -7.37 9.31 -36.68
N MET A 54 -8.50 9.71 -36.08
CA MET A 54 -9.29 8.89 -35.16
C MET A 54 -10.62 8.44 -35.76
N GLN A 55 -10.85 8.69 -37.06
CA GLN A 55 -12.08 8.30 -37.76
C GLN A 55 -12.42 6.82 -37.53
N GLY A 56 -13.68 6.56 -37.20
CA GLY A 56 -14.18 5.20 -36.90
C GLY A 56 -13.84 4.68 -35.50
N LYS A 57 -13.14 5.44 -34.65
CA LYS A 57 -12.98 5.09 -33.23
C LYS A 57 -14.12 5.65 -32.38
N PRO A 58 -14.56 4.91 -31.35
CA PRO A 58 -15.56 5.40 -30.43
C PRO A 58 -15.08 6.63 -29.67
N LYS A 59 -15.97 7.61 -29.53
CA LYS A 59 -15.72 8.87 -28.83
C LYS A 59 -15.94 8.64 -27.34
N PHE A 60 -14.92 8.98 -26.55
CA PHE A 60 -14.98 8.94 -25.09
C PHE A 60 -14.73 10.34 -24.53
N ALA A 61 -15.52 10.73 -23.53
CA ALA A 61 -15.21 11.85 -22.67
C ALA A 61 -14.17 11.39 -21.64
N VAL A 62 -12.94 11.88 -21.79
CA VAL A 62 -11.82 11.52 -20.91
C VAL A 62 -11.71 12.54 -19.78
N LYS A 63 -11.79 12.08 -18.54
CA LYS A 63 -11.54 12.89 -17.34
C LYS A 63 -10.27 12.37 -16.65
N HIS A 64 -9.27 13.23 -16.50
CA HIS A 64 -8.04 12.88 -15.79
C HIS A 64 -8.20 13.09 -14.28
N ASN A 65 -7.94 12.05 -13.49
CA ASN A 65 -7.99 12.12 -12.04
C ASN A 65 -6.62 12.51 -11.51
N ARG A 66 -6.54 13.68 -10.86
CA ARG A 66 -5.30 14.24 -10.31
C ARG A 66 -5.50 14.67 -8.86
N ARG A 67 -4.46 14.50 -8.04
CA ARG A 67 -4.43 14.94 -6.63
C ARG A 67 -3.21 15.82 -6.40
N LYS A 68 -3.37 16.88 -5.60
CA LYS A 68 -2.26 17.77 -5.22
C LYS A 68 -1.91 17.60 -3.75
N GLU A 69 -0.63 17.63 -3.43
CA GLU A 69 -0.10 17.64 -2.06
C GLU A 69 0.88 18.81 -1.91
N ASN A 70 0.63 19.70 -0.95
CA ASN A 70 1.50 20.83 -0.70
C ASN A 70 2.68 20.41 0.19
N LEU A 71 3.91 20.74 -0.20
CA LEU A 71 5.11 20.41 0.57
C LEU A 71 5.41 21.40 1.69
N SER A 72 4.69 22.54 1.75
CA SER A 72 4.98 23.65 2.67
C SER A 72 6.43 24.17 2.57
N LEU A 73 7.07 23.94 1.41
CA LEU A 73 8.39 24.44 1.07
C LEU A 73 8.23 25.67 0.17
N TYR A 74 9.03 26.70 0.45
CA TYR A 74 8.95 27.99 -0.23
C TYR A 74 10.29 28.38 -0.82
N LEU A 75 10.29 28.82 -2.07
CA LEU A 75 11.45 29.43 -2.73
C LEU A 75 11.25 30.92 -2.86
N ILE A 76 12.37 31.63 -2.91
CA ILE A 76 12.43 33.06 -3.24
C ILE A 76 12.41 33.20 -4.77
N ASP A 77 11.43 33.90 -5.36
CA ASP A 77 11.28 34.04 -6.83
C ASP A 77 12.50 34.73 -7.48
N LYS A 78 13.06 35.72 -6.80
CA LYS A 78 14.19 36.53 -7.28
C LYS A 78 15.32 36.60 -6.23
N PRO A 79 16.08 35.51 -6.01
CA PRO A 79 17.18 35.52 -5.06
C PRO A 79 18.29 36.44 -5.60
N ARG A 80 18.70 37.42 -4.80
CA ARG A 80 19.74 38.40 -5.13
C ARG A 80 21.06 38.03 -4.48
N THR A 81 21.01 37.55 -3.23
CA THR A 81 22.23 37.22 -2.47
C THR A 81 22.71 35.79 -2.76
N PRO A 82 24.00 35.47 -2.50
CA PRO A 82 24.50 34.10 -2.55
C PRO A 82 23.80 33.19 -1.53
N ALA A 83 23.49 33.71 -0.33
CA ALA A 83 22.80 32.95 0.71
C ALA A 83 21.37 32.54 0.29
N GLU A 84 20.61 33.45 -0.33
CA GLU A 84 19.27 33.15 -0.85
C GLU A 84 19.30 32.11 -1.98
N ARG A 85 20.34 32.15 -2.83
CA ARG A 85 20.54 31.13 -3.88
C ARG A 85 20.84 29.77 -3.28
N GLN A 86 21.66 29.72 -2.24
CA GLN A 86 21.99 28.49 -1.52
C GLN A 86 20.76 27.91 -0.81
N GLN A 87 19.97 28.74 -0.13
CA GLN A 87 18.72 28.31 0.50
C GLN A 87 17.72 27.73 -0.51
N ASN A 88 17.55 28.39 -1.66
CA ASN A 88 16.69 27.87 -2.73
C ASN A 88 17.20 26.52 -3.24
N LYS A 89 18.52 26.34 -3.37
CA LYS A 89 19.13 25.08 -3.80
C LYS A 89 18.86 23.96 -2.80
N GLU A 90 19.10 24.19 -1.52
CA GLU A 90 18.83 23.23 -0.45
C GLU A 90 17.34 22.86 -0.37
N THR A 91 16.46 23.85 -0.53
CA THR A 91 15.00 23.63 -0.53
C THR A 91 14.56 22.77 -1.72
N LEU A 92 15.15 22.99 -2.90
CA LEU A 92 14.89 22.19 -4.10
C LEU A 92 15.42 20.75 -3.96
N GLU A 93 16.59 20.56 -3.36
CA GLU A 93 17.16 19.24 -3.07
C GLU A 93 16.25 18.47 -2.09
N LEU A 94 15.78 19.14 -1.03
CA LEU A 94 14.82 18.56 -0.09
C LEU A 94 13.50 18.18 -0.78
N ALA A 95 12.94 19.06 -1.62
CA ALA A 95 11.72 18.78 -2.36
C ALA A 95 11.89 17.59 -3.32
N THR A 96 13.06 17.46 -3.95
CA THR A 96 13.40 16.33 -4.83
C THR A 96 13.47 15.03 -4.04
N LYS A 97 14.04 15.06 -2.83
CA LYS A 97 14.09 13.90 -1.94
C LYS A 97 12.70 13.45 -1.50
N ILE A 98 11.85 14.39 -1.06
CA ILE A 98 10.46 14.09 -0.67
C ILE A 98 9.70 13.51 -1.87
N ARG A 99 9.87 14.09 -3.06
CA ARG A 99 9.25 13.56 -4.28
C ARG A 99 9.66 12.12 -4.55
N ALA A 100 10.96 11.78 -4.43
CA ALA A 100 11.45 10.42 -4.66
C ALA A 100 10.86 9.43 -3.64
N GLU A 101 10.77 9.81 -2.37
CA GLU A 101 10.12 9.02 -1.32
C GLU A 101 8.63 8.79 -1.64
N ARG A 102 7.90 9.84 -2.02
CA ARG A 102 6.48 9.72 -2.39
C ARG A 102 6.25 8.98 -3.71
N GLU A 103 7.16 9.08 -4.67
CA GLU A 103 7.13 8.28 -5.89
C GLU A 103 7.24 6.79 -5.56
N GLN A 104 8.11 6.45 -4.61
CA GLN A 104 8.24 5.10 -4.13
C GLN A 104 6.95 4.64 -3.44
N GLU A 105 6.45 5.36 -2.43
CA GLU A 105 5.17 5.07 -1.77
C GLU A 105 3.98 4.97 -2.75
N PHE A 106 3.97 5.79 -3.81
CA PHE A 106 2.90 5.81 -4.79
C PHE A 106 2.94 4.62 -5.74
N LYS A 107 4.12 4.26 -6.27
CA LYS A 107 4.31 3.03 -7.08
C LYS A 107 3.91 1.80 -6.28
N GLU A 108 4.20 1.84 -4.99
CA GLU A 108 3.89 0.81 -4.04
C GLU A 108 2.40 0.68 -3.75
N SER A 109 1.73 1.80 -3.52
CA SER A 109 0.27 1.81 -3.37
C SER A 109 -0.45 1.40 -4.66
N MET A 110 0.06 1.75 -5.84
CA MET A 110 -0.56 1.44 -7.14
C MET A 110 -0.34 0.00 -7.60
N LEU A 111 0.84 -0.58 -7.33
CA LEU A 111 1.18 -1.97 -7.69
C LEU A 111 0.73 -2.98 -6.62
N GLY A 112 0.04 -2.54 -5.56
CA GLY A 112 -0.26 -3.37 -4.38
C GLY A 112 0.98 -3.73 -3.56
N TYR A 113 2.14 -3.25 -3.97
CA TYR A 113 3.43 -3.38 -3.33
C TYR A 113 3.60 -2.29 -2.29
N ARG A 114 2.79 -2.14 -1.23
CA ARG A 114 3.26 -1.34 -0.06
C ARG A 114 4.74 -1.68 0.15
N LEU A 115 5.67 -0.70 0.23
CA LEU A 115 7.01 -0.93 0.79
C LEU A 115 6.73 -1.77 2.00
N LYS A 116 7.21 -3.01 1.94
CA LYS A 116 7.18 -3.89 3.08
C LYS A 116 7.92 -3.11 4.14
N LYS A 117 7.21 -2.44 5.07
CA LYS A 117 7.74 -2.13 6.41
C LYS A 117 8.32 -3.45 6.84
N ASP A 118 9.63 -3.62 6.73
CA ASP A 118 10.35 -4.89 6.79
C ASP A 118 9.44 -6.09 7.09
N ARG A 119 8.72 -6.61 6.08
CA ARG A 119 7.91 -7.83 6.24
C ARG A 119 8.83 -9.06 6.18
N THR A 120 9.89 -9.00 6.98
CA THR A 120 10.55 -10.14 7.60
C THR A 120 9.82 -10.54 8.88
N VAL A 121 8.62 -10.00 9.14
CA VAL A 121 7.77 -10.43 10.24
C VAL A 121 7.41 -11.90 10.03
N ASN A 122 8.10 -12.77 10.74
CA ASN A 122 7.73 -14.16 10.91
C ASN A 122 6.42 -14.20 11.69
N PHE A 123 5.38 -14.83 11.13
CA PHE A 123 4.08 -14.94 11.77
C PHE A 123 4.17 -15.67 13.12
N LEU A 124 5.10 -16.62 13.28
CA LEU A 124 5.28 -17.34 14.55
C LEU A 124 5.77 -16.41 15.66
N ASP A 125 6.69 -15.50 15.35
CA ASP A 125 7.20 -14.51 16.30
C ASP A 125 6.12 -13.46 16.62
N TYR A 126 5.35 -13.05 15.62
CA TYR A 126 4.19 -12.18 15.81
C TYR A 126 3.14 -12.82 16.74
N PHE A 127 2.81 -14.09 16.52
CA PHE A 127 1.88 -14.84 17.37
C PHE A 127 2.42 -14.92 18.81
N GLN A 128 3.72 -15.17 18.97
CA GLN A 128 4.34 -15.20 20.29
C GLN A 128 4.29 -13.83 20.99
N ALA A 129 4.54 -12.74 20.28
CA ALA A 129 4.38 -11.38 20.82
C ALA A 129 2.93 -11.08 21.23
N TYR A 130 1.95 -11.56 20.45
CA TYR A 130 0.53 -11.49 20.80
C TYR A 130 0.25 -12.25 22.11
N ILE A 131 0.82 -13.44 22.30
CA ILE A 131 0.70 -14.21 23.56
C ILE A 131 1.32 -13.44 24.73
N ASN A 132 2.51 -12.86 24.55
CA ASN A 132 3.23 -12.15 25.62
C ASN A 132 2.47 -10.91 26.13
N SER A 133 1.67 -10.28 25.26
CA SER A 133 0.80 -9.14 25.59
C SER A 133 -0.64 -9.54 25.91
N TYR A 134 -0.96 -10.83 25.93
CA TYR A 134 -2.32 -11.33 26.09
C TYR A 134 -2.76 -11.32 27.56
N THR A 135 -3.82 -10.58 27.87
CA THR A 135 -4.28 -10.38 29.25
C THR A 135 -5.46 -11.25 29.67
N LYS A 136 -6.07 -12.00 28.75
CA LYS A 136 -7.31 -12.75 29.03
C LYS A 136 -7.03 -14.15 29.58
N LYS A 137 -7.99 -14.67 30.37
CA LYS A 137 -7.87 -15.96 31.10
C LYS A 137 -7.69 -17.18 30.20
N ASP A 138 -8.04 -17.08 28.92
CA ASP A 138 -7.90 -18.15 27.93
C ASP A 138 -6.51 -18.22 27.27
N ILE A 139 -5.49 -17.58 27.86
CA ILE A 139 -4.11 -17.56 27.36
C ILE A 139 -3.56 -18.96 27.04
N ARG A 140 -3.85 -19.97 27.88
CA ARG A 140 -3.42 -21.35 27.64
C ARG A 140 -3.96 -21.90 26.32
N MET A 141 -5.19 -21.56 25.96
CA MET A 141 -5.79 -22.00 24.69
C MET A 141 -5.15 -21.30 23.49
N VAL A 142 -4.73 -20.04 23.65
CA VAL A 142 -3.97 -19.30 22.63
C VAL A 142 -2.58 -19.90 22.44
N GLN A 143 -1.90 -20.28 23.53
CA GLN A 143 -0.61 -20.98 23.50
C GLN A 143 -0.72 -22.35 22.81
N ILE A 144 -1.76 -23.12 23.12
CA ILE A 144 -2.04 -24.40 22.45
C ILE A 144 -2.25 -24.20 20.95
N ALA A 145 -2.96 -23.14 20.55
CA ALA A 145 -3.16 -22.83 19.13
C ALA A 145 -1.85 -22.56 18.39
N LEU A 146 -0.91 -21.82 18.99
CA LEU A 146 0.42 -21.63 18.41
C LEU A 146 1.20 -22.95 18.34
N SER A 147 1.20 -23.74 19.41
CA SER A 147 1.90 -25.03 19.44
C SER A 147 1.39 -25.97 18.34
N ARG A 148 0.07 -26.10 18.20
CA ARG A 148 -0.54 -26.95 17.17
C ARG A 148 -0.25 -26.47 15.76
N PHE A 149 -0.17 -25.15 15.56
CA PHE A 149 0.21 -24.61 14.26
C PHE A 149 1.68 -24.90 13.94
N LYS A 150 2.59 -24.81 14.92
CA LYS A 150 4.00 -25.22 14.73
C LYS A 150 4.12 -26.71 14.41
N ASP A 151 3.40 -27.57 15.13
CA ASP A 151 3.37 -29.02 14.86
C ASP A 151 2.85 -29.31 13.44
N PHE A 152 1.81 -28.59 13.00
CA PHE A 152 1.27 -28.69 11.65
C PHE A 152 2.29 -28.27 10.58
N LEU A 153 2.96 -27.13 10.77
CA LEU A 153 3.99 -26.66 9.84
C LEU A 153 5.15 -27.66 9.76
N LYS A 154 5.60 -28.20 10.89
CA LYS A 154 6.66 -29.21 10.93
C LYS A 154 6.33 -30.43 10.06
N GLU A 155 5.08 -30.88 10.07
CA GLU A 155 4.67 -32.09 9.36
C GLU A 155 4.32 -31.85 7.89
N GLN A 156 3.58 -30.78 7.59
CA GLN A 156 3.03 -30.54 6.25
C GLN A 156 3.87 -29.54 5.44
N TYR A 157 4.64 -28.67 6.11
CA TYR A 157 5.47 -27.63 5.51
C TYR A 157 6.84 -27.51 6.18
N PRO A 158 7.72 -28.54 6.12
CA PRO A 158 8.99 -28.54 6.87
C PRO A 158 9.89 -27.31 6.61
N MET A 159 9.84 -26.75 5.39
CA MET A 159 10.58 -25.53 5.03
C MET A 159 10.11 -24.28 5.80
N ASN A 160 8.95 -24.34 6.45
CA ASN A 160 8.32 -23.27 7.20
C ASN A 160 8.20 -23.58 8.71
N GLU A 161 8.84 -24.65 9.21
CA GLU A 161 8.75 -25.09 10.61
C GLU A 161 9.09 -23.96 11.60
N PHE A 162 10.14 -23.19 11.32
CA PHE A 162 10.65 -22.14 12.20
C PHE A 162 10.26 -20.73 11.76
N SER A 163 9.84 -20.56 10.51
CA SER A 163 9.48 -19.26 9.98
C SER A 163 8.46 -19.37 8.85
N ILE A 164 7.37 -18.63 8.99
CA ILE A 164 6.38 -18.50 7.93
C ILE A 164 6.00 -17.04 7.75
N LYS A 165 6.06 -16.58 6.50
CA LYS A 165 5.60 -15.25 6.13
C LYS A 165 4.08 -15.23 6.18
N PRO A 166 3.44 -14.18 6.72
CA PRO A 166 1.99 -14.12 6.81
C PRO A 166 1.29 -14.28 5.46
N GLU A 167 1.91 -13.86 4.35
CA GLU A 167 1.37 -14.04 2.99
C GLU A 167 1.31 -15.50 2.51
N LEU A 168 2.05 -16.41 3.15
CA LEU A 168 2.02 -17.84 2.83
C LEU A 168 0.90 -18.58 3.57
N ILE A 169 0.22 -17.92 4.52
CA ILE A 169 -0.92 -18.50 5.24
C ILE A 169 -2.18 -18.31 4.40
N THR A 170 -2.28 -19.11 3.34
CA THR A 170 -3.40 -19.06 2.40
C THR A 170 -4.66 -19.69 2.98
N LYS A 171 -5.81 -19.44 2.34
CA LYS A 171 -7.07 -20.14 2.64
C LYS A 171 -6.91 -21.67 2.60
N GLU A 172 -6.19 -22.19 1.62
CA GLU A 172 -5.94 -23.63 1.48
C GLU A 172 -5.13 -24.18 2.67
N MET A 173 -4.07 -23.48 3.10
CA MET A 173 -3.30 -23.88 4.29
C MET A 173 -4.18 -23.86 5.55
N MET A 174 -5.09 -22.89 5.68
CA MET A 174 -6.04 -22.86 6.79
C MET A 174 -7.00 -24.04 6.77
N GLU A 175 -7.48 -24.48 5.60
CA GLU A 175 -8.34 -25.66 5.45
C GLU A 175 -7.58 -26.94 5.85
N GLN A 176 -6.34 -27.08 5.40
CA GLN A 176 -5.46 -28.19 5.80
C GLN A 176 -5.18 -28.17 7.31
N PHE A 177 -4.96 -27.00 7.90
CA PHE A 177 -4.79 -26.86 9.34
C PHE A 177 -6.04 -27.26 10.12
N VAL A 178 -7.24 -26.93 9.63
CA VAL A 178 -8.50 -27.38 10.25
C VAL A 178 -8.61 -28.91 10.20
N ALA A 179 -8.33 -29.52 9.04
CA ALA A 179 -8.34 -30.98 8.90
C ALA A 179 -7.34 -31.66 9.84
N TYR A 180 -6.14 -31.07 9.97
CA TYR A 180 -5.12 -31.51 10.92
C TYR A 180 -5.58 -31.43 12.38
N LEU A 181 -6.26 -30.34 12.77
CA LEU A 181 -6.80 -30.22 14.12
C LEU A 181 -7.89 -31.24 14.39
N GLN A 182 -8.76 -31.51 13.39
CA GLN A 182 -9.85 -32.48 13.49
C GLN A 182 -9.34 -33.92 13.63
N SER A 183 -8.24 -34.29 12.97
CA SER A 183 -7.68 -35.64 13.09
C SER A 183 -7.02 -35.91 14.45
N ARG A 184 -6.69 -34.86 15.22
CA ARG A 184 -5.94 -34.95 16.49
C ARG A 184 -6.70 -34.51 17.73
N SER A 185 -7.93 -34.04 17.57
CA SER A 185 -8.75 -33.56 18.68
C SER A 185 -10.04 -34.35 18.74
N VAL A 186 -10.49 -34.64 19.95
CA VAL A 186 -11.80 -35.27 20.20
C VAL A 186 -12.81 -34.20 20.63
N GLY A 187 -14.07 -34.34 20.21
CA GLY A 187 -15.15 -33.41 20.56
C GLY A 187 -14.90 -31.98 20.07
N GLU A 188 -15.09 -30.98 20.94
CA GLU A 188 -14.99 -29.56 20.57
C GLU A 188 -13.55 -29.02 20.50
N GLY A 189 -12.53 -29.85 20.78
CA GLY A 189 -11.14 -29.42 20.87
C GLY A 189 -10.64 -28.71 19.62
N ALA A 190 -10.87 -29.28 18.43
CA ALA A 190 -10.44 -28.71 17.15
C ALA A 190 -11.05 -27.31 16.93
N LYS A 191 -12.36 -27.19 17.17
CA LYS A 191 -13.11 -25.94 17.01
C LYS A 191 -12.59 -24.87 17.96
N SER A 192 -12.37 -25.21 19.23
CA SER A 192 -11.89 -24.26 20.23
C SER A 192 -10.47 -23.74 19.90
N ILE A 193 -9.57 -24.63 19.47
CA ILE A 193 -8.20 -24.26 19.08
C ILE A 193 -8.23 -23.34 17.85
N TYR A 194 -8.97 -23.72 16.81
CA TYR A 194 -9.05 -22.93 15.58
C TYR A 194 -9.67 -21.54 15.80
N GLN A 195 -10.65 -21.41 16.71
CA GLN A 195 -11.19 -20.11 17.09
C GLN A 195 -10.13 -19.18 17.69
N ARG A 196 -9.21 -19.70 18.51
CA ARG A 196 -8.11 -18.91 19.07
C ARG A 196 -7.08 -18.54 18.02
N PHE A 197 -6.78 -19.45 17.11
CA PHE A 197 -5.93 -19.16 15.95
C PHE A 197 -6.52 -18.01 15.10
N LYS A 198 -7.81 -18.11 14.71
CA LYS A 198 -8.50 -17.06 13.95
C LYS A 198 -8.50 -15.70 14.63
N LYS A 199 -8.53 -15.68 15.97
CA LYS A 199 -8.44 -14.43 16.72
C LYS A 199 -7.12 -13.71 16.47
N VAL A 200 -6.01 -14.44 16.42
CA VAL A 200 -4.68 -13.88 16.11
C VAL A 200 -4.58 -13.47 14.64
N ILE A 201 -5.17 -14.25 13.71
CA ILE A 201 -5.25 -13.87 12.30
C ILE A 201 -6.00 -12.54 12.13
N ARG A 202 -7.16 -12.38 12.78
CA ARG A 202 -7.91 -11.11 12.74
C ARG A 202 -7.10 -9.95 13.32
N TYR A 203 -6.45 -10.17 14.46
CA TYR A 203 -5.58 -9.17 15.06
C TYR A 203 -4.42 -8.79 14.12
N ALA A 204 -3.83 -9.76 13.41
CA ALA A 204 -2.79 -9.52 12.41
C ALA A 204 -3.31 -8.70 11.22
N ILE A 205 -4.54 -8.92 10.78
CA ILE A 205 -5.18 -8.13 9.72
C ILE A 205 -5.44 -6.70 10.20
N ASP A 206 -5.99 -6.54 11.41
CA ASP A 206 -6.31 -5.22 11.99
C ASP A 206 -5.04 -4.36 12.21
N HIS A 207 -3.87 -4.99 12.36
CA HIS A 207 -2.57 -4.33 12.51
C HIS A 207 -1.75 -4.29 11.21
N ASP A 208 -2.38 -4.51 10.05
CA ASP A 208 -1.75 -4.51 8.72
C ASP A 208 -0.59 -5.52 8.54
N VAL A 209 -0.47 -6.52 9.41
CA VAL A 209 0.53 -7.60 9.33
C VAL A 209 0.12 -8.65 8.29
N MET A 210 -1.18 -8.93 8.21
CA MET A 210 -1.78 -9.79 7.17
C MET A 210 -2.72 -8.98 6.28
N LEU A 211 -2.82 -9.34 5.01
CA LEU A 211 -3.88 -8.81 4.15
C LEU A 211 -5.14 -9.64 4.36
N LYS A 212 -6.30 -9.00 4.18
CA LYS A 212 -7.58 -9.69 4.19
C LYS A 212 -7.80 -10.32 2.82
N ASP A 213 -7.78 -11.64 2.77
CA ASP A 213 -8.27 -12.43 1.64
C ASP A 213 -9.80 -12.38 1.54
#